data_AF-A0A7C7YEN0-F1
#
_entry.id   AF-A0A7C7YEN0-F1
#
_cell.length_a   1.000
_cell.length_b   1.000
_cell.length_c   1.000
_cell.angle_alpha   90.00
_cell.angle_beta   90.00
_cell.angle_gamma   90.00
#
_symmetry.space_group_name_H-M   'P 1'
#
loop_
_entity.id
_entity.type
_entity.pdbx_description
1 polymer ?
#
loop_
_entity_poly.entity_id
_entity_poly.type
_entity_poly.pdbx_seq_one_letter_code
_entity_poly.pdbx_strand_id
1 'polypeptide(L)'
;MKIRPLLILIEFGLISVPLAWWWTHGGLDSYYEIFKRLAFPLLQELGVESIRAGLVRDRLAGYIPFLVLMVVTPQMSIKRRLGGLGLGFLAIFFAHVALGYWSWVCFIRDGESVESMARYFPALILTDAVPFVAWAIAANKFLLDRLKRVLPAPDGSSEIQSNAKGSAPPPQSSPSAERRGAEGGATRGDGGADG
;
A
#
# COMPACT_ATOMS: atom_id res chain seq x y z
N MET A 1 -0.33 -11.42 24.23
CA MET A 1 -0.67 -10.19 23.47
C MET A 1 -1.67 -10.49 22.32
N LYS A 2 -2.92 -10.87 22.59
CA LYS A 2 -3.90 -11.28 21.55
C LYS A 2 -4.93 -10.21 21.14
N ILE A 3 -4.96 -9.05 21.82
CA ILE A 3 -6.05 -8.04 21.70
C ILE A 3 -5.87 -7.11 20.48
N ARG A 4 -4.67 -7.03 19.90
CA ARG A 4 -4.34 -6.07 18.83
C ARG A 4 -5.14 -6.23 17.52
N PRO A 5 -5.32 -7.43 16.94
CA PRO A 5 -6.09 -7.57 15.69
C PRO A 5 -7.59 -7.29 15.89
N LEU A 6 -8.15 -7.66 17.04
CA LEU A 6 -9.54 -7.39 17.37
C LEU A 6 -9.81 -5.87 17.44
N LEU A 7 -8.87 -5.12 18.01
CA LEU A 7 -8.98 -3.67 18.13
C LEU A 7 -8.95 -2.99 16.74
N ILE A 8 -8.12 -3.46 15.82
CA ILE A 8 -8.09 -2.97 14.42
C ILE A 8 -9.43 -3.24 13.71
N LEU A 9 -10.03 -4.41 13.93
CA LEU A 9 -11.35 -4.73 13.35
C LEU A 9 -12.45 -3.85 13.92
N ILE A 10 -12.41 -3.56 15.23
CA ILE A 10 -13.36 -2.65 15.88
C ILE A 10 -13.18 -1.23 15.35
N GLU A 11 -11.95 -0.72 15.24
CA GLU A 11 -11.65 0.59 14.64
C GLU A 11 -12.14 0.67 13.19
N PHE A 12 -11.89 -0.38 12.40
CA PHE A 12 -12.39 -0.48 11.03
C PHE A 12 -13.92 -0.39 10.99
N GLY A 13 -14.63 -1.14 11.84
CA GLY A 13 -16.08 -1.10 11.94
C GLY A 13 -16.60 0.29 12.36
N LEU A 14 -16.00 0.88 13.39
CA LEU A 14 -16.39 2.18 13.93
C LEU A 14 -16.21 3.33 12.94
N ILE A 15 -15.22 3.24 12.03
CA ILE A 15 -14.99 4.26 11.00
C ILE A 15 -15.79 3.94 9.73
N SER A 16 -15.84 2.66 9.32
CA SER A 16 -16.52 2.27 8.08
C SER A 16 -18.02 2.47 8.14
N VAL A 17 -18.69 2.20 9.26
CA VAL A 17 -20.16 2.31 9.37
C VAL A 17 -20.65 3.76 9.22
N PRO A 18 -20.14 4.76 9.97
CA PRO A 18 -20.54 6.15 9.78
C PRO A 18 -20.16 6.68 8.39
N LEU A 19 -18.99 6.30 7.87
CA LEU A 19 -18.55 6.74 6.56
C LEU A 19 -19.43 6.15 5.44
N ALA A 20 -19.81 4.88 5.55
CA ALA A 20 -20.75 4.25 4.64
C ALA A 20 -22.14 4.87 4.72
N TRP A 21 -22.62 5.16 5.93
CA TRP A 21 -23.89 5.86 6.12
C TRP A 21 -23.88 7.26 5.49
N TRP A 22 -22.83 8.04 5.73
CA TRP A 22 -22.66 9.36 5.12
C TRP A 22 -22.59 9.26 3.59
N TRP A 23 -21.88 8.25 3.07
CA TRP A 23 -21.77 8.00 1.64
C TRP A 23 -23.13 7.71 1.00
N THR A 24 -23.96 6.87 1.62
CA THR A 24 -25.30 6.56 1.09
C THR A 24 -26.28 7.71 1.23
N HIS A 25 -26.08 8.63 2.18
CA HIS A 25 -26.90 9.83 2.40
C HIS A 25 -26.39 11.06 1.62
N GLY A 26 -26.04 10.87 0.35
CA GLY A 26 -25.73 11.97 -0.59
C GLY A 26 -24.26 12.11 -0.98
N GLY A 27 -23.34 11.45 -0.26
CA GLY A 27 -21.92 11.38 -0.67
C GLY A 27 -21.76 10.72 -2.04
N LEU A 28 -22.49 9.62 -2.28
CA LEU A 28 -22.50 8.89 -3.54
C LEU A 28 -23.00 9.76 -4.71
N ASP A 29 -24.08 10.51 -4.51
CA ASP A 29 -24.66 11.36 -5.56
C ASP A 29 -23.73 12.52 -5.90
N SER A 30 -23.22 13.19 -4.88
CA SER A 30 -22.25 14.29 -5.05
C SER A 30 -21.00 13.81 -5.77
N TYR A 31 -20.47 12.65 -5.39
CA TYR A 31 -19.31 12.06 -6.02
C TYR A 31 -19.61 11.61 -7.46
N TYR A 32 -20.79 11.04 -7.70
CA TYR A 32 -21.20 10.63 -9.04
C TYR A 32 -21.33 11.83 -9.99
N GLU A 33 -21.80 12.99 -9.52
CA GLU A 33 -21.79 14.23 -10.31
C GLU A 33 -20.39 14.69 -10.69
N ILE A 34 -19.44 14.65 -9.74
CA ILE A 34 -18.04 14.96 -10.01
C ILE A 34 -17.46 13.96 -11.02
N PHE A 35 -17.72 12.67 -10.80
CA PHE A 35 -17.31 11.61 -11.69
C PHE A 35 -17.83 11.85 -13.10
N LYS A 36 -19.12 12.14 -13.30
CA LYS A 36 -19.68 12.45 -14.62
C LYS A 36 -18.96 13.62 -15.30
N ARG A 37 -18.73 14.72 -14.57
CA ARG A 37 -18.05 15.91 -15.12
C ARG A 37 -16.63 15.63 -15.60
N LEU A 38 -15.91 14.73 -14.92
CA LEU A 38 -14.52 14.42 -15.23
C LEU A 38 -14.37 13.23 -16.18
N ALA A 39 -15.14 12.17 -15.96
CA ALA A 39 -15.07 10.92 -16.70
C ALA A 39 -15.77 10.99 -18.05
N PHE A 40 -16.89 11.70 -18.17
CA PHE A 40 -17.66 11.72 -19.41
C PHE A 40 -16.88 12.34 -20.57
N PRO A 41 -16.16 13.47 -20.42
CA PRO A 41 -15.29 13.97 -21.48
C PRO A 41 -14.24 12.94 -21.91
N LEU A 42 -13.58 12.27 -20.95
CA LEU A 42 -12.60 11.22 -21.26
C LEU A 42 -13.22 10.04 -22.02
N LEU A 43 -14.46 9.68 -21.69
CA LEU A 43 -15.18 8.59 -22.34
C LEU A 43 -15.71 8.99 -23.73
N GLN A 44 -16.12 10.25 -23.92
CA GLN A 44 -16.52 10.78 -25.22
C GLN A 44 -15.35 10.78 -26.22
N GLU A 45 -14.14 11.13 -25.78
CA GLU A 45 -12.93 11.02 -26.60
C GLU A 45 -12.65 9.56 -27.05
N LEU A 46 -13.16 8.57 -26.30
CA LEU A 46 -13.10 7.15 -26.64
C LEU A 46 -14.31 6.66 -27.46
N GLY A 47 -15.21 7.55 -27.86
CA GLY A 47 -16.42 7.23 -28.65
C GLY A 47 -17.62 6.76 -27.83
N VAL A 48 -17.62 6.94 -26.50
CA VAL A 48 -18.74 6.55 -25.65
C VAL A 48 -19.81 7.64 -25.65
N GLU A 49 -20.97 7.34 -26.23
CA GLU A 49 -22.10 8.28 -26.31
C GLU A 49 -22.99 8.27 -25.06
N SER A 50 -23.06 7.14 -24.35
CA SER A 50 -23.90 6.98 -23.17
C SER A 50 -23.30 5.97 -22.19
N ILE A 51 -23.65 6.10 -20.90
CA ILE A 51 -23.18 5.19 -19.85
C ILE A 51 -24.39 4.72 -19.06
N ARG A 52 -24.42 3.42 -18.72
CA ARG A 52 -25.38 2.87 -17.77
C ARG A 52 -25.00 3.31 -16.36
N ALA A 53 -25.63 4.39 -15.91
CA ALA A 53 -25.39 5.01 -14.61
C ALA A 53 -25.39 4.00 -13.45
N GLY A 54 -26.36 3.07 -13.41
CA GLY A 54 -26.48 2.09 -12.32
C GLY A 54 -25.27 1.18 -12.15
N LEU A 55 -24.69 0.68 -13.25
CA LEU A 55 -23.56 -0.26 -13.19
C LEU A 55 -22.27 0.38 -12.65
N VAL A 56 -22.06 1.66 -12.96
CA VAL A 56 -20.87 2.39 -12.55
C VAL A 56 -21.08 3.05 -11.19
N ARG A 57 -22.24 3.71 -10.97
CA ARG A 57 -22.55 4.45 -9.75
C ARG A 57 -22.47 3.57 -8.52
N ASP A 58 -23.10 2.39 -8.55
CA ASP A 58 -23.18 1.52 -7.37
C ASP A 58 -21.80 0.98 -6.95
N ARG A 59 -20.82 0.99 -7.87
CA ARG A 59 -19.44 0.55 -7.62
C ARG A 59 -18.55 1.65 -7.05
N LEU A 60 -18.96 2.92 -7.14
CA LEU A 60 -18.22 4.03 -6.55
C LEU A 60 -18.14 3.95 -5.01
N ALA A 61 -18.92 3.08 -4.36
CA ALA A 61 -18.72 2.77 -2.95
C ALA A 61 -17.35 2.11 -2.66
N GLY A 62 -16.65 1.58 -3.67
CA GLY A 62 -15.32 0.99 -3.55
C GLY A 62 -14.24 1.93 -3.00
N TYR A 63 -14.45 3.25 -2.98
CA TYR A 63 -13.54 4.19 -2.32
C TYR A 63 -13.56 4.10 -0.80
N ILE A 64 -14.68 3.72 -0.20
CA ILE A 64 -14.87 3.64 1.25
C ILE A 64 -13.87 2.66 1.88
N PRO A 65 -13.77 1.39 1.46
CA PRO A 65 -12.80 0.47 2.06
C PRO A 65 -11.37 0.97 1.91
N PHE A 66 -10.99 1.58 0.78
CA PHE A 66 -9.66 2.18 0.60
C PHE A 66 -9.38 3.30 1.61
N LEU A 67 -10.33 4.23 1.76
CA LEU A 67 -10.23 5.33 2.71
C LEU A 67 -10.07 4.82 4.15
N VAL A 68 -10.94 3.90 4.56
CA VAL A 68 -10.90 3.33 5.91
C VAL A 68 -9.58 2.61 6.16
N LEU A 69 -9.12 1.80 5.20
CA LEU A 69 -7.84 1.10 5.30
C LEU A 69 -6.67 2.09 5.43
N MET A 70 -6.64 3.16 4.64
CA MET A 70 -5.62 4.20 4.74
C MET A 70 -5.63 4.92 6.09
N VAL A 71 -6.82 5.12 6.68
CA VAL A 71 -6.98 5.76 8.00
C VAL A 71 -6.51 4.83 9.13
N VAL A 72 -6.94 3.58 9.13
CA VAL A 72 -6.69 2.59 10.19
C VAL A 72 -5.26 2.03 10.12
N THR A 73 -4.59 2.08 8.96
CA THR A 73 -3.22 1.56 8.81
C THR A 73 -2.25 2.30 9.74
N PRO A 74 -1.68 1.62 10.75
CA PRO A 74 -0.81 2.27 11.71
C PRO A 74 0.59 2.49 11.11
N GLN A 75 1.38 3.38 11.73
CA GLN A 75 2.80 3.59 11.38
C GLN A 75 3.04 4.10 9.94
N MET A 76 2.03 4.69 9.32
CA MET A 76 2.16 5.40 8.06
C MET A 76 2.38 6.89 8.33
N SER A 77 3.49 7.45 7.84
CA SER A 77 3.73 8.88 7.94
C SER A 77 2.65 9.67 7.19
N ILE A 78 2.31 10.87 7.67
CA ILE A 78 1.26 11.70 7.07
C ILE A 78 1.54 11.99 5.58
N LYS A 79 2.81 12.23 5.22
CA LYS A 79 3.23 12.43 3.82
C LYS A 79 2.93 11.20 2.94
N ARG A 80 3.25 10.00 3.44
CA ARG A 80 2.96 8.75 2.71
C ARG A 80 1.46 8.47 2.65
N ARG A 81 0.71 8.82 3.70
CA ARG A 81 -0.74 8.69 3.75
C ARG A 81 -1.41 9.59 2.72
N LEU A 82 -1.06 10.88 2.69
CA LEU A 82 -1.61 11.84 1.72
C LEU A 82 -1.19 11.49 0.28
N GLY A 83 0.07 11.14 0.05
CA GLY A 83 0.53 10.71 -1.28
C GLY A 83 -0.15 9.42 -1.74
N GLY A 84 -0.29 8.44 -0.85
CA GLY A 84 -1.01 7.19 -1.12
C GLY A 84 -2.50 7.42 -1.36
N LEU A 85 -3.14 8.31 -0.59
CA LEU A 85 -4.52 8.71 -0.82
C LEU A 85 -4.68 9.35 -2.19
N GLY A 86 -3.86 10.34 -2.55
CA GLY A 86 -3.93 11.01 -3.85
C GLY A 86 -3.74 10.04 -5.02
N LEU A 87 -2.67 9.24 -4.99
CA LEU A 87 -2.39 8.27 -6.05
C LEU A 87 -3.46 7.17 -6.12
N GLY A 88 -3.93 6.68 -4.97
CA GLY A 88 -4.98 5.67 -4.90
C GLY A 88 -6.31 6.20 -5.41
N PHE A 89 -6.68 7.44 -5.08
CA PHE A 89 -7.86 8.10 -5.63
C PHE A 89 -7.82 8.16 -7.16
N LEU A 90 -6.68 8.58 -7.73
CA LEU A 90 -6.50 8.60 -9.18
C LEU A 90 -6.60 7.20 -9.79
N ALA A 91 -5.93 6.20 -9.22
CA ALA A 91 -5.95 4.84 -9.72
C ALA A 91 -7.36 4.24 -9.70
N ILE A 92 -8.09 4.40 -8.59
CA ILE A 92 -9.48 3.95 -8.48
C ILE A 92 -10.37 4.73 -9.46
N PHE A 93 -10.11 6.03 -9.68
CA PHE A 93 -10.89 6.85 -10.62
C PHE A 93 -10.76 6.32 -12.04
N PHE A 94 -9.53 6.12 -12.52
CA PHE A 94 -9.29 5.57 -13.85
C PHE A 94 -9.80 4.13 -13.99
N ALA A 95 -9.79 3.33 -12.92
CA ALA A 95 -10.41 2.00 -12.94
C ALA A 95 -11.93 2.08 -13.17
N HIS A 96 -12.63 3.03 -12.54
CA HIS A 96 -14.06 3.25 -12.79
C HIS A 96 -14.34 3.81 -14.18
N VAL A 97 -13.46 4.67 -14.72
CA VAL A 97 -13.55 5.13 -16.11
C VAL A 97 -13.42 3.94 -17.06
N ALA A 98 -12.42 3.09 -16.87
CA ALA A 98 -12.21 1.89 -17.67
C ALA A 98 -13.39 0.92 -17.56
N LEU A 99 -13.96 0.74 -16.36
CA LEU A 99 -15.15 -0.06 -16.14
C LEU A 99 -16.37 0.53 -16.87
N GLY A 100 -16.53 1.86 -16.88
CA GLY A 100 -17.57 2.56 -17.62
C GLY A 100 -17.45 2.34 -19.13
N TYR A 101 -16.24 2.46 -19.68
CA TYR A 101 -15.95 2.13 -21.07
C TYR A 101 -16.28 0.65 -21.38
N TRP A 102 -15.82 -0.28 -20.53
CA TRP A 102 -16.06 -1.71 -20.75
C TRP A 102 -17.55 -2.08 -20.64
N SER A 103 -18.27 -1.44 -19.72
CA SER A 103 -19.73 -1.55 -19.61
C SER A 103 -20.43 -1.11 -20.90
N TRP A 104 -20.01 0.01 -21.50
CA TRP A 104 -20.53 0.45 -22.78
C TRP A 104 -20.25 -0.55 -23.90
N VAL A 105 -19.01 -1.04 -23.99
CA VAL A 105 -18.62 -2.07 -24.96
C VAL A 105 -19.51 -3.30 -24.84
N CYS A 106 -19.64 -3.86 -23.63
CA CYS A 106 -20.37 -5.11 -23.43
C CYS A 106 -21.88 -4.96 -23.62
N PHE A 107 -22.50 -3.88 -23.14
CA PHE A 107 -23.97 -3.80 -23.04
C PHE A 107 -24.63 -2.84 -24.03
N ILE A 108 -23.88 -1.89 -24.59
CA ILE A 108 -24.41 -0.91 -25.55
C ILE A 108 -23.96 -1.29 -26.97
N ARG A 109 -22.66 -1.48 -27.17
CA ARG A 109 -22.10 -1.83 -28.49
C ARG A 109 -22.41 -3.27 -28.89
N ASP A 110 -22.13 -4.23 -28.00
CA ASP A 110 -22.27 -5.66 -28.30
C ASP A 110 -23.70 -6.19 -27.98
N GLY A 111 -24.53 -5.37 -27.34
CA GLY A 111 -25.92 -5.69 -26.95
C GLY A 111 -26.05 -6.42 -25.61
N GLU A 112 -27.26 -6.48 -25.07
CA GLU A 112 -27.52 -7.17 -23.79
C GLU A 112 -27.63 -8.69 -23.99
N SER A 113 -26.67 -9.43 -23.44
CA SER A 113 -26.68 -10.88 -23.46
C SER A 113 -25.98 -11.49 -22.24
N VAL A 114 -26.17 -12.79 -22.03
CA VAL A 114 -25.44 -13.56 -21.00
C VAL A 114 -23.93 -13.51 -21.27
N GLU A 115 -23.52 -13.52 -22.54
CA GLU A 115 -22.11 -13.43 -22.92
C GLU A 115 -21.51 -12.06 -22.60
N SER A 116 -22.28 -10.99 -22.79
CA SER A 116 -21.89 -9.62 -22.41
C SER A 116 -21.62 -9.54 -20.90
N MET A 117 -22.47 -10.16 -20.08
CA MET A 117 -22.25 -10.22 -18.63
C MET A 117 -21.00 -11.03 -18.27
N ALA A 118 -20.78 -12.18 -18.93
CA ALA A 118 -19.60 -13.01 -18.71
C ALA A 118 -18.29 -12.27 -19.05
N ARG A 119 -18.30 -11.42 -20.08
CA ARG A 119 -17.16 -10.56 -20.45
C ARG A 119 -16.97 -9.36 -19.51
N TYR A 120 -18.07 -8.83 -18.96
CA TYR A 120 -18.03 -7.69 -18.05
C TYR A 120 -17.57 -8.08 -16.64
N PHE A 121 -17.96 -9.27 -16.16
CA PHE A 121 -17.74 -9.71 -14.79
C PHE A 121 -16.26 -9.72 -14.33
N PRO A 122 -15.28 -10.20 -15.12
CA PRO A 122 -13.86 -10.11 -14.74
C PRO A 122 -13.38 -8.67 -14.56
N ALA A 123 -13.82 -7.75 -15.42
CA ALA A 123 -13.48 -6.33 -15.31
C ALA A 123 -14.05 -5.72 -14.02
N LEU A 124 -15.26 -6.14 -13.64
CA LEU A 124 -15.90 -5.74 -12.39
C LEU A 124 -15.10 -6.23 -11.17
N ILE A 125 -14.73 -7.51 -11.11
CA ILE A 125 -13.90 -8.05 -10.02
C ILE A 125 -12.57 -7.29 -9.92
N LEU A 126 -11.93 -7.07 -11.07
CA LEU A 126 -10.65 -6.38 -11.11
C LEU A 126 -10.77 -4.95 -10.58
N THR A 127 -11.83 -4.24 -10.97
CA THR A 127 -12.11 -2.88 -10.49
C THR A 127 -12.36 -2.85 -8.99
N ASP A 128 -13.13 -3.81 -8.45
CA ASP A 128 -13.39 -3.94 -7.02
C ASP A 128 -12.12 -4.29 -6.21
N ALA A 129 -11.11 -4.90 -6.84
CA ALA A 129 -9.82 -5.20 -6.22
C ALA A 129 -8.85 -3.99 -6.19
N VAL A 130 -9.00 -3.01 -7.09
CA VAL A 130 -8.10 -1.84 -7.18
C VAL A 130 -7.96 -1.08 -5.84
N PRO A 131 -9.04 -0.77 -5.10
CA PRO A 131 -8.95 -0.17 -3.77
C PRO A 131 -7.96 -0.89 -2.83
N PHE A 132 -8.01 -2.22 -2.79
CA PHE A 132 -7.14 -3.03 -1.95
C PHE A 132 -5.69 -3.04 -2.44
N VAL A 133 -5.48 -3.15 -3.75
CA VAL A 133 -4.14 -3.11 -4.35
C VAL A 133 -3.48 -1.76 -4.10
N ALA A 134 -4.20 -0.66 -4.33
CA ALA A 134 -3.71 0.70 -4.09
C ALA A 134 -3.33 0.91 -2.62
N TRP A 135 -4.17 0.43 -1.69
CA TRP A 135 -3.85 0.43 -0.27
C TRP A 135 -2.59 -0.41 0.04
N ALA A 136 -2.49 -1.63 -0.49
CA ALA A 136 -1.37 -2.52 -0.20
C ALA A 136 -0.04 -1.93 -0.68
N ILE A 137 -0.03 -1.27 -1.84
CA ILE A 137 1.14 -0.55 -2.35
C ILE A 137 1.53 0.58 -1.39
N ALA A 138 0.57 1.40 -0.96
CA ALA A 138 0.84 2.49 -0.01
C ALA A 138 1.32 1.96 1.36
N ALA A 139 0.72 0.87 1.83
CA ALA A 139 0.99 0.21 3.10
C ALA A 139 2.17 -0.77 3.05
N ASN A 140 2.88 -0.89 1.92
CA ASN A 140 3.86 -1.95 1.65
C ASN A 140 4.86 -2.17 2.80
N LYS A 141 5.46 -1.10 3.34
CA LYS A 141 6.39 -1.21 4.49
C LYS A 141 5.75 -1.89 5.70
N PHE A 142 4.54 -1.46 6.07
CA PHE A 142 3.80 -2.05 7.18
C PHE A 142 3.48 -3.52 6.93
N LEU A 143 3.04 -3.88 5.72
CA LEU A 143 2.75 -5.25 5.35
C LEU A 143 3.99 -6.14 5.42
N LEU A 144 5.12 -5.69 4.86
CA LEU A 144 6.39 -6.41 4.91
C LEU A 144 6.88 -6.60 6.36
N ASP A 145 6.77 -5.57 7.21
CA ASP A 145 7.18 -5.66 8.63
C ASP A 145 6.29 -6.60 9.45
N ARG A 146 5.06 -6.85 9.01
CA ARG A 146 4.17 -7.84 9.62
C ARG A 146 4.44 -9.23 9.07
N LEU A 147 4.65 -9.35 7.77
CA LEU A 147 4.96 -10.62 7.11
C LEU A 147 6.26 -11.23 7.66
N LYS A 148 7.32 -10.42 7.83
CA LYS A 148 8.59 -10.83 8.44
C LYS A 148 8.48 -11.32 9.89
N ARG A 149 7.42 -10.93 10.61
CA ARG A 149 7.18 -11.40 11.99
C ARG A 149 6.44 -12.73 12.06
N VAL A 150 5.76 -13.11 10.98
CA VAL A 150 4.93 -14.32 10.91
C VAL A 150 5.68 -15.43 10.17
N LEU A 151 6.40 -15.08 9.10
CA LEU A 151 7.27 -16.03 8.41
C LEU A 151 8.55 -16.19 9.24
N PRO A 152 8.89 -17.41 9.71
CA PRO A 152 10.20 -17.66 10.30
C PRO A 152 11.27 -17.26 9.27
N ALA A 153 12.33 -16.60 9.74
CA ALA A 153 13.52 -16.45 8.91
C ALA A 153 13.95 -17.86 8.47
N PRO A 154 14.34 -18.07 7.21
CA PRO A 154 14.92 -19.34 6.82
C PRO A 154 16.22 -19.49 7.63
N ASP A 155 16.15 -20.29 8.69
CA ASP A 155 17.27 -20.63 9.56
C ASP A 155 18.31 -21.39 8.71
N GLY A 156 19.23 -20.65 8.12
CA GLY A 156 20.32 -21.19 7.30
C GLY A 156 21.71 -20.95 7.88
N SER A 157 21.82 -20.47 9.12
CA SER A 157 23.12 -20.03 9.65
C SER A 157 23.39 -20.36 11.13
N SER A 158 22.80 -21.42 11.67
CA SER A 158 23.05 -21.85 13.05
C SER A 158 23.72 -23.22 13.22
N GLU A 159 24.05 -23.95 12.13
CA GLU A 159 24.65 -25.30 12.26
C GLU A 159 26.12 -25.45 11.85
N ILE A 160 26.77 -24.45 11.23
CA ILE A 160 28.18 -24.62 10.79
C ILE A 160 29.21 -24.10 11.82
N GLN A 161 28.84 -23.24 12.78
CA GLN A 161 29.82 -22.72 13.78
C GLN A 161 29.93 -23.54 15.07
N SER A 162 29.09 -24.55 15.30
CA SER A 162 29.18 -25.38 16.52
C SER A 162 30.27 -26.46 16.48
N ASN A 163 30.84 -26.78 15.30
CA ASN A 163 31.79 -27.88 15.17
C ASN A 163 33.27 -27.43 15.07
N ALA A 164 33.56 -26.14 15.23
CA ALA A 164 34.93 -25.60 15.20
C ALA A 164 35.51 -25.29 16.59
N LYS A 165 34.85 -25.71 17.68
CA LYS A 165 35.30 -25.48 19.07
C LYS A 165 35.77 -26.75 19.78
N GLY A 166 36.29 -27.71 19.01
CA GLY A 166 36.86 -28.96 19.49
C GLY A 166 38.26 -29.18 18.94
N SER A 167 39.21 -28.29 19.21
CA SER A 167 40.66 -28.55 19.14
C SER A 167 41.40 -27.37 19.77
N ALA A 168 41.54 -27.41 21.10
CA ALA A 168 42.48 -26.54 21.80
C ALA A 168 43.92 -27.07 21.56
N PRO A 169 44.86 -26.27 21.06
CA PRO A 169 46.28 -26.59 21.15
C PRO A 169 46.80 -26.36 22.58
N PRO A 170 47.82 -27.10 23.04
CA PRO A 170 48.35 -26.98 24.39
C PRO A 170 49.03 -25.63 24.66
N PRO A 171 49.16 -25.22 25.95
CA PRO A 171 49.68 -23.92 26.34
C PRO A 171 51.18 -23.82 26.08
N GLN A 172 51.60 -22.87 25.24
CA GLN A 172 52.99 -22.44 25.18
C GLN A 172 53.22 -21.32 26.20
N SER A 173 54.16 -21.59 27.09
CA SER A 173 54.68 -20.71 28.13
C SER A 173 55.32 -19.44 27.55
N SER A 174 55.04 -18.31 28.20
CA SER A 174 55.68 -17.01 28.02
C SER A 174 57.22 -17.07 28.10
N PRO A 175 57.93 -16.08 27.55
CA PRO A 175 58.41 -15.04 28.46
C PRO A 175 58.35 -13.58 27.93
N SER A 176 58.03 -12.73 28.90
CA SER A 176 58.37 -11.33 29.17
C SER A 176 59.44 -10.57 28.39
N ALA A 177 59.28 -9.24 28.48
CA ALA A 177 60.15 -8.10 28.10
C ALA A 177 59.94 -7.64 26.64
N GLU A 178 59.75 -6.36 26.33
CA GLU A 178 60.67 -5.28 26.68
C GLU A 178 60.07 -3.87 26.41
N ARG A 179 60.30 -2.97 27.38
CA ARG A 179 60.56 -1.51 27.33
C ARG A 179 60.05 -0.64 26.16
N ARG A 180 59.27 0.41 26.48
CA ARG A 180 59.66 1.84 26.65
C ARG A 180 60.12 2.57 25.38
N GLY A 181 59.47 3.71 25.13
CA GLY A 181 59.96 4.83 24.33
C GLY A 181 58.77 5.60 23.76
N ALA A 182 58.31 6.71 24.35
CA ALA A 182 58.91 8.06 24.37
C ALA A 182 58.49 8.91 23.16
N GLU A 183 58.12 10.16 23.47
CA GLU A 183 58.07 11.34 22.59
C GLU A 183 56.97 11.33 21.52
N GLY A 184 56.19 12.39 21.31
CA GLY A 184 56.42 13.81 21.51
C GLY A 184 55.90 14.50 20.24
N GLY A 185 55.21 15.64 20.35
CA GLY A 185 54.86 16.41 19.15
C GLY A 185 53.58 17.21 19.26
N ALA A 186 53.70 18.43 19.77
CA ALA A 186 52.73 19.50 19.63
C ALA A 186 52.73 20.06 18.19
N THR A 187 51.59 20.61 17.76
CA THR A 187 51.35 21.76 16.82
C THR A 187 49.86 21.69 16.46
N ARG A 188 48.95 22.59 16.83
CA ARG A 188 48.82 24.06 16.71
C ARG A 188 48.86 24.56 15.26
N GLY A 189 47.69 24.96 14.78
CA GLY A 189 47.37 25.74 13.57
C GLY A 189 45.85 25.58 13.38
N ASP A 190 44.96 26.53 13.65
CA ASP A 190 44.86 27.96 13.34
C ASP A 190 44.79 28.28 11.84
N GLY A 191 43.78 29.09 11.48
CA GLY A 191 43.40 29.48 10.12
C GLY A 191 42.17 28.72 9.59
N GLY A 192 41.10 29.35 9.15
CA GLY A 192 40.85 30.76 8.87
C GLY A 192 39.47 30.88 8.21
N ALA A 193 38.90 32.07 8.31
CA ALA A 193 37.66 32.48 7.67
C ALA A 193 37.81 32.57 6.14
N ASP A 194 36.68 32.42 5.45
CA ASP A 194 36.17 33.28 4.37
C ASP A 194 35.42 32.46 3.31
N GLY A 195 34.21 32.95 2.97
CA GLY A 195 33.33 32.43 1.94
C GLY A 195 31.87 32.73 2.22
#